data_AF-A0A924UKH9-F1
#
_entry.id   AF-A0A924UKH9-F1
#
_cell.length_a   1.000
_cell.length_b   1.000
_cell.length_c   1.000
_cell.angle_alpha   90.00
_cell.angle_beta   90.00
_cell.angle_gamma   90.00
#
_symmetry.space_group_name_H-M   'P 1'
#
loop_
_entity.id
_entity.type
_entity.pdbx_description
1 polymer ?
#
loop_
_entity_poly.entity_id
_entity_poly.type
_entity_poly.pdbx_seq_one_letter_code
_entity_poly.pdbx_strand_id
1 'polypeptide(L)'
;MKTLIITFFTLLISLPVLADDASPIGVWLTADGGAKVEIYANPTKLEGKIIWLKEPLDKDGAPKKDTKNKDAKLQSRPIMGMVFLTGFEKKGGEW
;
A
#
# COMPACT_ATOMS: atom_id res chain seq x y z
N MET A 1 -53.70 -41.44 -1.80
CA MET A 1 -52.28 -41.36 -1.40
C MET A 1 -51.56 -40.56 -2.47
N LYS A 2 -51.36 -39.26 -2.26
CA LYS A 2 -50.77 -38.35 -3.24
C LYS A 2 -49.42 -37.90 -2.69
N THR A 3 -48.39 -38.20 -3.46
CA THR A 3 -46.97 -37.89 -3.27
C THR A 3 -46.78 -36.43 -2.88
N LEU A 4 -46.24 -36.17 -1.68
CA LEU A 4 -45.86 -34.83 -1.26
C LEU A 4 -44.55 -34.47 -1.97
N ILE A 5 -44.66 -33.70 -3.05
CA ILE A 5 -43.53 -33.22 -3.83
C ILE A 5 -42.75 -32.21 -2.99
N ILE A 6 -41.49 -32.54 -2.74
CA ILE A 6 -40.45 -31.67 -2.19
C ILE A 6 -40.33 -30.46 -3.11
N THR A 7 -40.46 -29.25 -2.58
CA THR A 7 -39.95 -28.05 -3.26
C THR A 7 -39.33 -27.12 -2.23
N PHE A 8 -38.01 -27.23 -2.15
CA PHE A 8 -37.10 -26.38 -1.41
C PHE A 8 -37.02 -25.04 -2.14
N PHE A 9 -37.69 -24.01 -1.62
CA PHE A 9 -37.59 -22.64 -2.14
C PHE A 9 -36.66 -21.84 -1.24
N THR A 10 -35.35 -22.00 -1.44
CA THR A 10 -34.34 -21.11 -0.82
C THR A 10 -34.25 -19.84 -1.65
N LEU A 11 -34.87 -18.78 -1.14
CA LEU A 11 -34.70 -17.43 -1.67
C LEU A 11 -33.30 -16.92 -1.26
N LEU A 12 -32.36 -16.96 -2.20
CA LEU A 12 -31.07 -16.27 -2.06
C LEU A 12 -31.31 -14.76 -2.15
N ILE A 13 -31.34 -14.10 -0.99
CA ILE A 13 -31.30 -12.64 -0.90
C ILE A 13 -29.87 -12.21 -1.27
N SER A 14 -29.68 -11.71 -2.49
CA SER A 14 -28.43 -11.05 -2.88
C SER A 14 -28.36 -9.69 -2.21
N LEU A 15 -27.55 -9.56 -1.17
CA LEU A 15 -27.24 -8.25 -0.59
C LEU A 15 -26.37 -7.47 -1.59
N PRO A 16 -26.66 -6.19 -1.86
CA PRO A 16 -25.75 -5.34 -2.63
C PRO A 16 -24.46 -5.18 -1.83
N VAL A 17 -23.35 -5.69 -2.38
CA VAL A 17 -22.01 -5.33 -1.89
C VAL A 17 -21.73 -3.92 -2.37
N LEU A 18 -21.64 -2.98 -1.43
CA LEU A 18 -21.05 -1.68 -1.72
C LEU A 18 -19.57 -1.93 -2.05
N ALA A 19 -19.14 -1.50 -3.23
CA ALA A 19 -17.73 -1.46 -3.55
C ALA A 19 -17.08 -0.44 -2.62
N ASP A 20 -16.26 -0.91 -1.69
CA ASP A 20 -15.37 -0.04 -0.94
C ASP A 20 -14.29 0.42 -1.90
N ASP A 21 -14.19 1.72 -2.16
CA ASP A 21 -13.09 2.27 -2.96
C ASP A 21 -11.79 1.86 -2.27
N ALA A 22 -11.04 0.94 -2.88
CA ALA A 22 -9.85 0.38 -2.26
C ALA A 22 -8.90 1.51 -1.84
N SER A 23 -8.72 1.65 -0.52
CA SER A 23 -7.79 2.64 0.03
C SER A 23 -6.35 2.15 -0.18
N PRO A 24 -5.44 2.98 -0.70
CA PRO A 24 -4.03 2.64 -0.81
C PRO A 24 -3.31 2.70 0.55
N ILE A 25 -3.99 3.11 1.64
CA ILE A 25 -3.41 3.14 2.98
C ILE A 25 -3.10 1.72 3.44
N GLY A 26 -1.87 1.49 3.91
CA GLY A 26 -1.41 0.18 4.37
C GLY A 26 0.07 -0.04 4.14
N VAL A 27 0.51 -1.27 4.36
CA VAL A 27 1.89 -1.70 4.14
C VAL A 27 1.98 -2.49 2.84
N TRP A 28 2.81 -2.01 1.93
CA TRP A 28 3.00 -2.57 0.60
C TRP A 28 4.42 -3.08 0.43
N LEU A 29 4.57 -4.24 -0.21
CA LEU A 29 5.85 -4.71 -0.70
C LEU A 29 6.10 -4.11 -2.09
N THR A 30 7.28 -3.58 -2.36
CA THR A 30 7.66 -3.16 -3.71
C THR A 30 7.61 -4.34 -4.67
N ALA A 31 7.35 -4.09 -5.95
CA ALA A 31 7.18 -5.15 -6.95
C ALA A 31 8.40 -6.10 -7.07
N ASP A 32 9.60 -5.57 -6.83
CA ASP A 32 10.85 -6.33 -6.79
C ASP A 32 11.13 -7.03 -5.44
N GLY A 33 10.28 -6.83 -4.43
CA GLY A 33 10.44 -7.35 -3.08
C GLY A 33 11.56 -6.69 -2.26
N GLY A 34 12.13 -5.58 -2.75
CA GLY A 34 13.28 -4.91 -2.14
C GLY A 34 12.96 -4.09 -0.90
N ALA A 35 11.72 -3.61 -0.75
CA ALA A 35 11.32 -2.74 0.35
C ALA A 35 9.85 -2.94 0.76
N LYS A 36 9.53 -2.61 2.02
CA LYS A 36 8.15 -2.37 2.43
C LYS A 36 7.92 -0.88 2.66
N VAL A 37 6.81 -0.39 2.14
CA VAL A 37 6.40 1.01 2.21
C VAL A 37 5.09 1.09 2.97
N GLU A 38 5.04 1.95 3.98
CA GLU A 38 3.81 2.33 4.66
C GLU A 38 3.23 3.56 3.95
N ILE A 39 2.02 3.42 3.41
CA ILE A 39 1.22 4.53 2.89
C ILE A 39 0.23 4.96 3.97
N TYR A 40 0.24 6.23 4.34
CA TYR A 40 -0.57 6.79 5.41
C TYR A 40 -1.10 8.18 5.05
N ALA A 41 -2.20 8.58 5.70
CA ALA A 41 -2.75 9.92 5.55
C ALA A 41 -2.01 10.94 6.43
N ASN A 42 -1.71 12.10 5.87
CA ASN A 42 -1.08 13.22 6.56
C ASN A 42 -1.48 14.56 5.92
N PRO A 43 -2.34 15.36 6.56
CA PRO A 43 -3.63 15.03 7.17
C PRO A 43 -4.72 14.73 6.12
N THR A 44 -4.67 15.42 4.96
CA THR A 44 -5.59 15.22 3.82
C THR A 44 -4.92 14.62 2.59
N LYS A 45 -3.59 14.51 2.60
CA LYS A 45 -2.79 13.94 1.51
C LYS A 45 -2.24 12.59 1.93
N LEU A 46 -1.90 11.75 0.97
CA LEU A 46 -1.16 10.53 1.25
C LEU A 46 0.34 10.77 1.16
N GLU A 47 1.04 10.11 2.08
CA GLU A 47 2.48 9.99 2.09
C GLU A 47 2.90 8.53 2.15
N GLY A 48 4.10 8.24 1.66
CA GLY A 48 4.69 6.90 1.67
C GLY A 48 6.08 6.90 2.26
N LYS A 49 6.29 6.07 3.28
CA LYS A 49 7.54 5.94 4.03
C LYS A 49 8.12 4.53 3.90
N ILE A 50 9.41 4.42 3.64
CA ILE A 50 10.10 3.13 3.66
C ILE A 50 10.24 2.66 5.11
N ILE A 51 9.62 1.53 5.46
CA ILE A 51 9.64 0.96 6.82
C ILE A 51 10.51 -0.30 6.93
N TRP A 52 10.90 -0.89 5.80
CA TRP A 52 11.77 -2.04 5.76
C TRP A 52 12.50 -2.12 4.41
N LEU A 53 13.72 -2.65 4.44
CA LEU A 53 14.55 -2.92 3.29
C LEU A 53 15.05 -4.36 3.39
N LYS A 54 15.01 -5.10 2.28
CA LYS A 54 15.59 -6.45 2.18
C LYS A 54 17.08 -6.44 2.48
N GLU A 55 17.75 -5.40 2.03
CA GLU A 55 19.17 -5.14 2.28
C GLU A 55 19.31 -3.71 2.84
N PRO A 56 19.25 -3.54 4.16
CA PRO A 56 19.27 -2.21 4.79
C PRO A 56 20.66 -1.58 4.85
N LEU A 57 21.72 -2.39 4.73
CA LEU A 57 23.12 -1.96 4.81
C LEU A 57 23.78 -1.98 3.43
N ASP A 58 24.78 -1.13 3.24
CA ASP A 58 25.67 -1.16 2.09
C ASP A 58 26.78 -2.20 2.26
N LYS A 59 27.69 -2.25 1.28
CA LYS A 59 28.82 -3.19 1.25
C LYS A 59 29.81 -3.03 2.40
N ASP A 60 29.83 -1.86 3.05
CA ASP A 60 30.73 -1.53 4.16
C ASP A 60 30.01 -1.71 5.50
N GLY A 61 28.76 -2.20 5.50
CA GLY A 61 27.95 -2.43 6.69
C GLY A 61 27.26 -1.17 7.22
N ALA A 62 27.33 -0.05 6.50
CA ALA A 62 26.66 1.19 6.90
C ALA A 62 25.21 1.25 6.36
N PRO A 63 24.28 1.97 7.01
CA PRO A 63 22.93 2.14 6.47
C PRO A 63 22.92 2.72 5.06
N LYS A 64 22.11 2.16 4.16
CA LYS A 64 21.99 2.68 2.78
C LYS A 64 21.49 4.12 2.79
N LYS A 65 22.16 4.95 1.98
CA LYS A 65 21.84 6.38 1.77
C LYS A 65 21.33 6.63 0.36
N ASP A 66 20.68 7.77 0.15
CA ASP A 66 20.13 8.20 -1.13
C ASP A 66 21.20 8.69 -2.13
N THR A 67 22.28 7.94 -2.29
CA THR A 67 23.47 8.34 -3.07
C THR A 67 23.19 8.62 -4.55
N LYS A 68 22.03 8.17 -5.06
CA LYS A 68 21.58 8.39 -6.44
C LYS A 68 20.75 9.66 -6.63
N ASN A 69 20.51 10.43 -5.58
CA ASN A 69 19.78 11.69 -5.70
C ASN A 69 20.56 12.70 -6.56
N LYS A 70 19.87 13.42 -7.45
CA LYS A 70 20.49 14.46 -8.27
C LYS A 70 20.89 15.68 -7.44
N ASP A 71 20.18 15.95 -6.35
CA ASP A 71 20.59 16.97 -5.39
C ASP A 71 21.62 16.38 -4.42
N ALA A 72 22.85 16.88 -4.51
CA ALA A 72 23.96 16.47 -3.65
C ALA A 72 23.65 16.63 -2.15
N LYS A 73 22.81 17.60 -1.77
CA LYS A 73 22.43 17.82 -0.36
C LYS A 73 21.56 16.70 0.19
N LEU A 74 20.85 15.97 -0.67
CA LEU A 74 19.98 14.87 -0.29
C LEU A 74 20.69 13.52 -0.28
N GLN A 75 21.87 13.40 -0.89
CA GLN A 75 22.57 12.12 -1.05
C GLN A 75 23.02 11.48 0.27
N SER A 76 23.13 12.26 1.34
CA SER A 76 23.60 11.78 2.66
C SER A 76 22.48 11.19 3.53
N ARG A 77 21.20 11.40 3.16
CA ARG A 77 20.06 10.94 3.97
C ARG A 77 19.89 9.42 3.89
N PRO A 78 19.46 8.76 4.97
CA PRO A 78 19.18 7.33 4.95
C PRO A 78 17.97 7.00 4.08
N ILE A 79 17.98 5.83 3.43
CA ILE A 79 16.82 5.30 2.69
C ILE A 79 15.76 4.77 3.66
N MET A 80 16.19 4.09 4.73
CA MET A 80 15.26 3.63 5.77
C MET A 80 14.59 4.83 6.44
N GLY A 81 13.26 4.79 6.57
CA GLY A 81 12.47 5.88 7.15
C GLY A 81 12.23 7.07 6.20
N MET A 82 12.75 7.03 4.97
CA MET A 82 12.56 8.10 4.01
C MET A 82 11.10 8.17 3.54
N VAL A 83 10.53 9.38 3.63
CA VAL A 83 9.26 9.72 2.97
C VAL A 83 9.57 10.14 1.53
N PHE A 84 9.07 9.38 0.56
CA PHE A 84 9.39 9.58 -0.86
C PHE A 84 8.16 9.71 -1.75
N LEU A 85 7.00 9.23 -1.30
CA LEU A 85 5.71 9.56 -1.89
C LEU A 85 5.12 10.68 -1.05
N THR A 86 4.80 11.80 -1.67
CA THR A 86 4.15 12.94 -1.01
C THR A 86 3.18 13.59 -1.98
N GLY A 87 2.15 14.25 -1.46
CA GLY A 87 1.30 15.11 -2.27
C GLY A 87 0.17 14.40 -3.02
N PHE A 88 -0.04 13.09 -2.83
CA PHE A 88 -1.09 12.34 -3.50
C PHE A 88 -2.47 12.71 -2.94
N GLU A 89 -3.40 13.00 -3.83
CA GLU A 89 -4.77 13.40 -3.53
C GLU A 89 -5.73 12.56 -4.36
N LYS A 90 -6.79 12.06 -3.71
CA LYS A 90 -7.81 11.29 -4.42
C LYS A 90 -8.54 12.19 -5.41
N LYS A 91 -8.52 11.83 -6.70
CA LYS A 91 -9.31 12.48 -7.74
C LYS A 91 -10.26 11.46 -8.37
N GLY A 92 -11.52 11.48 -7.93
CA GLY A 92 -12.48 10.45 -8.33
C GLY A 92 -12.11 9.08 -7.71
N GLY A 93 -11.99 8.04 -8.54
CA GLY A 93 -11.53 6.70 -8.13
C GLY A 93 -10.01 6.48 -8.27
N GLU A 94 -9.26 7.53 -8.59
CA GLU A 94 -7.81 7.48 -8.85
C GLU A 94 -7.04 8.31 -7.79
N TRP A 95 -5.75 8.00 -7.62
CA TRP A 95 -4.83 8.61 -6.64
C TRP A 95 -3.59 9.21 -7.30
#